data_AF-A0A2V6DVY5-F1
#
_entry.id   AF-A0A2V6DVY5-F1
#
_cell.length_a   1.000
_cell.length_b   1.000
_cell.length_c   1.000
_cell.angle_alpha   90.00
_cell.angle_beta   90.00
_cell.angle_gamma   90.00
#
_symmetry.space_group_name_H-M   'P 1'
#
loop_
_entity.id
_entity.type
_entity.pdbx_description
1 polymer ?
#
loop_
_entity_poly.entity_id
_entity_poly.type
_entity_poly.pdbx_seq_one_letter_code
_entity_poly.pdbx_strand_id
1 'polypeptide(L)'
;MGQITQQSPPLEESVGPVVQGGPRGFVAKFTVLKGAQRELWLTFLIKLFIISAYAITNKTLILWLSYDLGFSDQAAGALVGWVWAPAMTICTLLAGSLTDALGLRRTFFLGVTICLIARAVMVFGTIPWLVLAGGLFPLVIGEALGTPVLIAAT
;
A
#
# COMPACT_ATOMS: atom_id res chain seq x y z
N MET A 1 -8.44 64.48 -1.53
CA MET A 1 -7.36 63.86 -2.33
C MET A 1 -7.05 62.50 -1.70
N GLY A 2 -7.66 61.43 -2.19
CA GLY A 2 -7.45 60.07 -1.67
C GLY A 2 -7.78 59.08 -2.78
N GLN A 3 -6.77 58.73 -3.59
CA GLN A 3 -6.92 57.79 -4.68
C GLN A 3 -6.98 56.36 -4.13
N ILE A 4 -8.07 55.67 -4.44
CA ILE A 4 -8.23 54.24 -4.22
C ILE A 4 -7.36 53.54 -5.27
N THR A 5 -6.27 52.93 -4.82
CA THR A 5 -5.39 52.11 -5.67
C THR A 5 -6.16 50.85 -6.09
N GLN A 6 -6.56 50.76 -7.36
CA GLN A 6 -7.02 49.50 -7.94
C GLN A 6 -5.84 48.53 -7.98
N GLN A 7 -5.87 47.50 -7.13
CA GLN A 7 -5.01 46.34 -7.26
C GLN A 7 -5.53 45.46 -8.40
N SER A 8 -4.73 45.31 -9.44
CA SER A 8 -4.97 44.36 -10.53
C SER A 8 -4.90 42.93 -9.97
N PRO A 9 -5.82 42.01 -10.32
CA PRO A 9 -5.73 40.62 -9.90
C PRO A 9 -4.47 39.96 -10.52
N PRO A 10 -3.83 39.01 -9.81
CA PRO A 10 -2.67 38.31 -10.33
C PRO A 10 -3.08 37.57 -11.59
N LEU A 11 -2.31 37.77 -12.67
CA LEU A 11 -2.45 37.09 -13.95
C LEU A 11 -2.49 35.59 -13.68
N GLU A 12 -3.65 34.96 -13.85
CA GLU A 12 -3.74 33.51 -13.93
C GLU A 12 -2.78 33.07 -15.03
N GLU A 13 -1.73 32.37 -14.63
CA GLU A 13 -0.80 31.71 -15.53
C GLU A 13 -1.63 30.72 -16.35
N SER A 14 -1.99 31.16 -17.56
CA SER A 14 -2.66 30.37 -18.58
C SER A 14 -1.82 29.13 -18.84
N VAL A 15 -2.14 28.04 -18.15
CA VAL A 15 -1.61 26.71 -18.44
C VAL A 15 -1.99 26.41 -19.89
N GLY A 16 -1.03 26.57 -20.79
CA GLY A 16 -1.21 26.32 -22.22
C GLY A 16 -1.77 24.91 -22.46
N PRO A 17 -2.49 24.71 -23.58
CA PRO A 17 -3.17 23.45 -23.82
C PRO A 17 -2.14 22.32 -23.82
N VAL A 18 -2.28 21.38 -22.89
CA VAL A 18 -1.55 20.11 -22.91
C VAL A 18 -1.87 19.47 -24.25
N VAL A 19 -0.90 19.43 -25.17
CA VAL A 19 -1.05 18.80 -26.49
C VAL A 19 -1.43 17.34 -26.28
N GLN A 20 -2.72 17.06 -26.39
CA GLN A 20 -3.28 15.73 -26.38
C GLN A 20 -3.10 15.11 -27.77
N GLY A 21 -2.54 13.90 -27.81
CA GLY A 21 -2.76 12.95 -28.90
C GLY A 21 -1.57 12.72 -29.82
N GLY A 22 -0.75 11.73 -29.48
CA GLY A 22 0.22 11.12 -30.40
C GLY A 22 1.05 10.03 -29.70
N PRO A 23 1.65 9.08 -30.43
CA PRO A 23 2.48 8.02 -29.84
C PRO A 23 3.65 8.58 -29.02
N ARG A 24 4.18 9.77 -29.39
CA ARG A 24 5.17 10.50 -28.59
C ARG A 24 4.59 11.02 -27.26
N GLY A 25 3.37 11.53 -27.25
CA GLY A 25 2.68 11.93 -26.02
C GLY A 25 2.34 10.73 -25.12
N PHE A 26 2.11 9.56 -25.71
CA PHE A 26 1.96 8.29 -24.98
C PHE A 26 3.28 7.84 -24.36
N VAL A 27 4.37 7.77 -25.13
CA VAL A 27 5.71 7.39 -24.61
C VAL A 27 6.22 8.42 -23.59
N ALA A 28 5.91 9.70 -23.77
CA ALA A 28 6.26 10.76 -22.83
C ALA A 28 5.68 10.52 -21.42
N LYS A 29 4.46 9.96 -21.33
CA LYS A 29 3.85 9.55 -20.04
C LYS A 29 4.68 8.50 -19.32
N PHE A 30 5.35 7.60 -20.05
CA PHE A 30 6.23 6.58 -19.45
C PHE A 30 7.63 7.10 -19.12
N THR A 31 8.07 8.23 -19.70
CA THR A 31 9.39 8.83 -19.41
C THR A 31 9.36 9.95 -18.37
N VAL A 32 8.17 10.38 -17.90
CA VAL A 32 8.00 11.39 -16.84
C VAL A 32 8.81 11.07 -15.58
N LEU A 33 8.98 9.79 -15.26
CA LEU A 33 9.73 9.35 -14.07
C LEU A 33 11.25 9.52 -14.21
N LYS A 34 11.81 9.67 -15.42
CA LYS A 34 13.27 9.81 -15.59
C LYS A 34 13.82 11.10 -14.96
N GLY A 35 13.01 12.15 -14.87
CA GLY A 35 13.37 13.41 -14.21
C GLY A 35 12.90 13.53 -12.76
N ALA A 36 12.22 12.50 -12.23
CA ALA A 36 11.64 12.56 -10.90
C ALA A 36 12.70 12.42 -9.80
N GLN A 37 12.42 12.98 -8.62
CA GLN A 37 13.27 12.85 -7.45
C GLN A 37 13.44 11.36 -7.05
N ARG A 38 14.62 11.01 -6.52
CA ARG A 38 14.96 9.62 -6.12
C ARG A 38 13.95 9.01 -5.15
N GLU A 39 13.36 9.85 -4.30
CA GLU A 39 12.35 9.44 -3.32
C GLU A 39 11.09 8.88 -4.00
N LEU A 40 10.69 9.44 -5.15
CA LEU A 40 9.53 8.95 -5.90
C LEU A 40 9.80 7.55 -6.48
N TRP A 41 11.00 7.31 -7.02
CA TRP A 41 11.43 5.99 -7.49
C TRP A 41 11.40 4.94 -6.38
N LEU A 42 11.89 5.29 -5.20
CA LEU A 42 11.87 4.40 -4.04
C LEU A 42 10.44 4.04 -3.64
N THR A 43 9.53 5.02 -3.59
CA THR A 43 8.13 4.76 -3.24
C THR A 43 7.44 3.86 -4.26
N PHE A 44 7.65 4.08 -5.56
CA PHE A 44 7.09 3.19 -6.60
C PHE A 44 7.62 1.76 -6.50
N LEU A 45 8.93 1.61 -6.28
CA LEU A 45 9.56 0.31 -6.13
C LEU A 45 9.01 -0.43 -4.90
N ILE A 46 8.87 0.26 -3.76
CA ILE A 46 8.30 -0.34 -2.56
C ILE A 46 6.82 -0.70 -2.77
N LYS A 47 6.04 0.18 -3.41
CA LYS A 47 4.64 -0.09 -3.77
C LYS A 47 4.52 -1.33 -4.67
N LEU A 48 5.41 -1.47 -5.66
CA LEU A 48 5.45 -2.63 -6.54
C LEU A 48 5.72 -3.92 -5.75
N PHE A 49 6.68 -3.91 -4.83
CA PHE A 49 6.97 -5.08 -4.01
C PHE A 49 5.82 -5.42 -3.07
N ILE A 50 5.26 -4.45 -2.36
CA ILE A 50 4.13 -4.65 -1.44
C ILE A 50 2.92 -5.21 -2.19
N ILE A 51 2.49 -4.57 -3.29
CA ILE A 51 1.30 -4.98 -4.03
C ILE A 51 1.49 -6.38 -4.66
N SER A 52 2.69 -6.69 -5.14
CA SER A 52 3.01 -7.99 -5.72
C SER A 52 3.00 -9.08 -4.67
N ALA A 53 3.63 -8.81 -3.51
CA ALA A 53 3.69 -9.72 -2.40
C ALA A 53 2.27 -9.98 -1.82
N TYR A 54 1.42 -8.96 -1.73
CA TYR A 54 0.01 -9.08 -1.35
C TYR A 54 -0.78 -9.93 -2.35
N ALA A 55 -0.60 -9.69 -3.66
CA ALA A 55 -1.31 -10.41 -4.71
C ALA A 55 -0.96 -11.91 -4.71
N ILE A 56 0.32 -12.24 -4.52
CA ILE A 56 0.77 -13.63 -4.39
C ILE A 56 0.12 -14.26 -3.16
N THR A 57 0.22 -13.62 -2.00
CA THR A 57 -0.36 -14.14 -0.75
C THR A 57 -1.84 -14.45 -0.93
N ASN A 58 -2.66 -13.53 -1.43
CA ASN A 58 -4.10 -13.78 -1.56
C ASN A 58 -4.44 -14.89 -2.57
N LYS A 59 -3.63 -15.08 -3.62
CA LYS A 59 -3.84 -16.17 -4.57
C LYS A 59 -3.45 -17.53 -4.00
N THR A 60 -2.45 -17.59 -3.13
CA THR A 60 -1.94 -18.85 -2.58
C THR A 60 -2.44 -19.14 -1.16
N LEU A 61 -3.15 -18.23 -0.51
CA LEU A 61 -3.47 -18.34 0.92
C LEU A 61 -4.30 -19.56 1.27
N ILE A 62 -5.34 -19.87 0.47
CA ILE A 62 -6.18 -21.06 0.70
C ILE A 62 -5.35 -22.34 0.49
N LEU A 63 -4.55 -22.38 -0.57
CA LEU A 63 -3.68 -23.53 -0.87
C LEU A 63 -2.64 -23.75 0.23
N TRP A 64 -2.06 -22.68 0.76
CA TRP A 64 -1.10 -22.74 1.86
C TRP A 64 -1.77 -23.22 3.16
N LEU A 65 -2.98 -22.75 3.46
CA LEU A 65 -3.76 -23.24 4.60
C LEU A 65 -4.10 -24.73 4.47
N SER A 66 -4.49 -25.20 3.28
CA SER A 66 -4.88 -26.60 3.11
C SER A 66 -3.69 -27.55 2.97
N TYR A 67 -2.67 -27.19 2.18
CA TYR A 67 -1.53 -28.05 1.89
C TYR A 67 -0.45 -28.02 2.98
N ASP A 68 -0.05 -26.83 3.46
CA ASP A 68 1.06 -26.71 4.43
C ASP A 68 0.59 -26.84 5.87
N LEU A 69 -0.65 -26.42 6.16
CA LEU A 69 -1.22 -26.43 7.51
C LEU A 69 -2.27 -27.53 7.74
N GLY A 70 -2.63 -28.28 6.70
CA GLY A 70 -3.53 -29.43 6.77
C GLY A 70 -5.00 -29.09 7.03
N PHE A 71 -5.43 -27.85 6.78
CA PHE A 71 -6.84 -27.47 6.90
C PHE A 71 -7.67 -28.10 5.78
N SER A 72 -8.95 -28.37 6.05
CA SER A 72 -9.88 -28.68 4.96
C SER A 72 -10.10 -27.44 4.09
N ASP A 73 -10.34 -27.63 2.79
CA ASP A 73 -10.56 -26.52 1.85
C ASP A 73 -11.74 -25.62 2.28
N GLN A 74 -12.77 -26.19 2.90
CA GLN A 74 -13.88 -25.43 3.49
C GLN A 74 -13.47 -24.61 4.70
N ALA A 75 -12.66 -25.17 5.61
CA ALA A 75 -12.17 -24.42 6.76
C ALA A 75 -11.17 -23.32 6.35
N ALA A 76 -10.29 -23.60 5.39
CA ALA A 76 -9.37 -22.63 4.82
C ALA A 76 -10.13 -21.50 4.11
N GLY A 77 -11.10 -21.82 3.26
CA GLY A 77 -11.98 -20.84 2.62
C GLY A 77 -12.78 -20.00 3.62
N ALA A 78 -13.28 -20.62 4.70
CA ALA A 78 -13.98 -19.90 5.75
C ALA A 78 -13.06 -18.97 6.53
N LEU A 79 -11.83 -19.39 6.87
CA LEU A 79 -10.85 -18.54 7.55
C LEU A 79 -10.48 -17.33 6.69
N VAL A 80 -10.25 -17.54 5.40
CA VAL A 80 -9.90 -16.45 4.47
C VAL A 80 -11.10 -15.51 4.24
N GLY A 81 -12.30 -16.06 4.05
CA GLY A 81 -13.50 -15.27 3.78
C GLY A 81 -14.02 -14.51 4.99
N TRP A 82 -14.15 -15.18 6.14
CA TRP A 82 -14.82 -14.62 7.33
C TRP A 82 -13.88 -13.92 8.29
N VAL A 83 -12.58 -14.22 8.26
CA VAL A 83 -11.64 -13.67 9.24
C VAL A 83 -10.61 -12.77 8.56
N TRP A 84 -9.88 -13.30 7.56
CA TRP A 84 -8.82 -12.56 6.88
C TRP A 84 -9.33 -11.28 6.19
N ALA A 85 -10.32 -11.40 5.31
CA ALA A 85 -10.82 -10.25 4.54
C ALA A 85 -11.46 -9.15 5.42
N PRO A 86 -12.31 -9.47 6.42
CA PRO A 86 -12.81 -8.45 7.35
C PRO A 86 -11.71 -7.83 8.22
N ALA A 87 -10.74 -8.63 8.67
CA ALA A 87 -9.61 -8.11 9.45
C ALA A 87 -8.79 -7.09 8.65
N MET A 88 -8.54 -7.35 7.35
CA MET A 88 -7.90 -6.38 6.44
C MET A 88 -8.66 -5.07 6.39
N THR A 89 -9.98 -5.11 6.25
CA THR A 89 -10.81 -3.89 6.23
C THR A 89 -10.70 -3.12 7.53
N ILE A 90 -10.86 -3.78 8.67
CA ILE A 90 -10.78 -3.13 9.99
C ILE A 90 -9.40 -2.53 10.22
N CYS A 91 -8.33 -3.29 9.96
CA CYS A 91 -6.96 -2.80 10.16
C CYS A 91 -6.64 -1.64 9.21
N THR A 92 -7.14 -1.65 7.98
CA THR A 92 -6.94 -0.55 7.02
C THR A 92 -7.64 0.72 7.47
N LEU A 93 -8.86 0.60 8.02
CA LEU A 93 -9.57 1.74 8.61
C LEU A 93 -8.79 2.33 9.81
N LEU A 94 -8.27 1.48 10.69
CA LEU A 94 -7.48 1.89 11.84
C LEU A 94 -6.09 2.42 11.47
N ALA A 95 -5.52 1.95 10.36
CA ALA A 95 -4.22 2.39 9.87
C ALA A 95 -4.21 3.89 9.54
N GLY A 96 -5.33 4.45 9.05
CA GLY A 96 -5.48 5.87 8.80
C GLY A 96 -5.29 6.69 10.08
N SER A 97 -6.10 6.40 11.11
CA SER A 97 -6.03 7.12 12.39
C SER A 97 -4.67 6.94 13.09
N LEU A 98 -4.06 5.76 12.98
CA LEU A 98 -2.72 5.52 13.52
C LEU A 98 -1.65 6.33 12.78
N THR A 99 -1.78 6.49 11.47
CA THR A 99 -0.91 7.32 10.64
C THR A 99 -1.04 8.80 11.03
N ASP A 100 -2.25 9.25 11.31
CA ASP A 100 -2.51 10.62 11.75
C ASP A 100 -1.89 10.91 13.13
N ALA A 101 -1.88 9.92 14.03
CA ALA A 101 -1.32 10.07 15.38
C ALA A 101 0.22 9.98 15.44
N LEU A 102 0.83 9.04 14.68
CA LEU A 102 2.27 8.76 14.76
C LEU A 102 3.10 9.45 13.67
N GLY A 103 2.44 9.92 12.62
CA GLY A 103 3.07 10.49 11.43
C GLY A 103 3.47 9.46 10.38
N LEU A 104 3.40 9.89 9.12
CA LEU A 104 3.53 9.06 7.92
C LEU A 104 4.79 8.16 7.91
N ARG A 105 5.95 8.74 8.19
CA ARG A 105 7.25 8.05 8.04
C ARG A 105 7.44 6.94 9.07
N ARG A 106 6.97 7.13 10.31
CA ARG A 106 7.12 6.13 11.39
C ARG A 106 6.18 4.95 11.15
N THR A 107 4.94 5.24 10.79
CA THR A 107 3.93 4.21 10.51
C THR A 107 4.32 3.34 9.32
N PHE A 108 4.96 3.93 8.31
CA PHE A 108 5.52 3.18 7.18
C PHE A 108 6.55 2.14 7.57
N PHE A 109 7.62 2.55 8.27
CA PHE A 109 8.68 1.63 8.68
C PHE A 109 8.17 0.55 9.63
N LEU A 110 7.21 0.90 10.49
CA LEU A 110 6.54 -0.04 11.37
C LEU A 110 5.74 -1.08 10.56
N GLY A 111 4.94 -0.64 9.59
CA GLY A 111 4.19 -1.54 8.70
C GLY A 111 5.08 -2.50 7.90
N VAL A 112 6.14 -1.98 7.27
CA VAL A 112 7.11 -2.78 6.51
C VAL A 112 7.80 -3.81 7.42
N THR A 113 8.22 -3.41 8.61
CA THR A 113 8.90 -4.30 9.56
C THR A 113 7.98 -5.42 10.02
N ILE A 114 6.73 -5.09 10.39
CA ILE A 114 5.73 -6.08 10.78
C ILE A 114 5.46 -7.05 9.63
N CYS A 115 5.28 -6.54 8.40
CA CYS A 115 5.04 -7.38 7.23
C CYS A 115 6.21 -8.33 6.95
N LEU A 116 7.46 -7.86 7.07
CA LEU A 116 8.65 -8.69 6.87
C LEU A 116 8.75 -9.83 7.90
N ILE A 117 8.54 -9.50 9.18
CA ILE A 117 8.56 -10.48 10.28
C ILE A 117 7.43 -11.49 10.11
N ALA A 118 6.22 -11.02 9.83
CA ALA A 118 5.05 -11.85 9.60
C ALA A 118 5.29 -12.87 8.46
N ARG A 119 5.85 -12.40 7.33
CA ARG A 119 6.20 -13.27 6.21
C ARG A 119 7.29 -14.26 6.57
N ALA A 120 8.32 -13.86 7.33
CA ALA A 120 9.33 -14.79 7.80
C ALA A 120 8.72 -15.90 8.68
N VAL A 121 7.80 -15.56 9.58
CA VAL A 121 7.07 -16.53 10.41
C VAL A 121 6.25 -17.49 9.56
N MET A 122 5.57 -17.01 8.51
CA MET A 122 4.81 -17.88 7.60
C MET A 122 5.68 -18.83 6.78
N VAL A 123 6.91 -18.42 6.43
CA VAL A 123 7.84 -19.23 5.63
C VAL A 123 8.56 -20.28 6.48
N PHE A 124 9.01 -19.92 7.68
CA PHE A 124 9.82 -20.80 8.51
C PHE A 124 9.04 -21.54 9.59
N GLY A 125 7.81 -21.09 9.91
CA GLY A 125 6.99 -21.71 10.94
C GLY A 125 6.28 -22.96 10.41
N THR A 126 6.28 -24.01 11.23
CA THR A 126 5.59 -25.28 10.95
C THR A 126 4.41 -25.52 11.90
N ILE A 127 4.33 -24.75 12.98
CA ILE A 127 3.28 -24.90 14.01
C ILE A 127 2.08 -24.04 13.61
N PRO A 128 0.89 -24.63 13.35
CA PRO A 128 -0.24 -23.88 12.79
C PRO A 128 -0.67 -22.68 13.60
N TRP A 129 -0.78 -22.82 14.92
CA TRP A 129 -1.20 -21.72 15.78
C TRP A 129 -0.18 -20.57 15.80
N LEU A 130 1.11 -20.88 15.82
CA LEU A 130 2.20 -19.89 15.81
C LEU A 130 2.23 -19.14 14.48
N VAL A 131 2.06 -19.87 13.38
CA VAL A 131 2.05 -19.33 12.03
C VAL A 131 0.82 -18.44 11.77
N LEU A 132 -0.35 -18.78 12.32
CA LEU A 132 -1.53 -17.94 12.25
C LEU A 132 -1.40 -16.68 13.13
N ALA A 133 -1.02 -16.84 14.39
CA ALA A 133 -0.97 -15.74 15.36
C ALA A 133 0.23 -14.80 15.16
N GLY A 134 1.39 -15.33 14.75
CA GLY A 134 2.64 -14.59 14.55
C GLY A 134 2.95 -14.26 13.09
N GLY A 135 2.30 -14.95 12.15
CA GLY A 135 2.47 -14.74 10.71
C GLY A 135 1.24 -14.10 10.08
N LEU A 136 0.18 -14.88 9.89
CA LEU A 136 -0.98 -14.44 9.13
C LEU A 136 -1.62 -13.17 9.72
N PHE A 137 -2.09 -13.18 10.97
CA PHE A 137 -2.78 -12.01 11.53
C PHE A 137 -1.91 -10.73 11.62
N PRO A 138 -0.64 -10.79 12.03
CA PRO A 138 0.26 -9.65 11.97
C PRO A 138 0.47 -9.13 10.54
N LEU A 139 0.43 -9.99 9.52
CA LEU A 139 0.54 -9.58 8.12
C LEU A 139 -0.57 -8.60 7.73
N VAL A 140 -1.80 -8.79 8.26
CA VAL A 140 -2.92 -7.85 8.07
C VAL A 140 -2.54 -6.43 8.49
N ILE A 141 -1.92 -6.32 9.67
CA ILE A 141 -1.52 -5.03 10.25
C ILE A 141 -0.42 -4.40 9.40
N GLY A 142 0.59 -5.18 9.02
CA GLY A 142 1.69 -4.72 8.19
C GLY A 142 1.23 -4.18 6.82
N GLU A 143 0.38 -4.94 6.13
CA GLU A 143 -0.17 -4.56 4.82
C GLU A 143 -1.09 -3.32 4.95
N ALA A 144 -1.95 -3.27 5.98
CA ALA A 144 -2.83 -2.13 6.23
C ALA A 144 -2.06 -0.81 6.40
N LEU A 145 -0.99 -0.82 7.22
CA LEU A 145 -0.17 0.36 7.50
C LEU A 145 0.65 0.87 6.31
N GLY A 146 0.87 0.03 5.30
CA GLY A 146 1.49 0.46 4.03
C GLY A 146 0.58 1.36 3.19
N THR A 147 -0.75 1.22 3.32
CA THR A 147 -1.72 1.83 2.40
C THR A 147 -1.76 3.36 2.46
N PRO A 148 -1.90 4.02 3.64
CA PRO A 148 -2.01 5.48 3.72
C PRO A 148 -0.72 6.18 3.27
N VAL A 149 0.43 5.58 3.58
CA VAL A 149 1.76 6.13 3.26
C VAL A 149 2.00 6.14 1.76
N LEU A 150 1.66 5.04 1.08
CA LEU A 150 1.85 4.91 -0.36
C LEU A 150 0.90 5.80 -1.17
N ILE A 151 -0.22 6.23 -0.59
CA ILE A 151 -1.15 7.17 -1.21
C ILE A 151 -0.66 8.60 -1.04
N ALA A 152 -0.13 8.98 0.13
CA ALA A 152 0.44 10.31 0.36
C ALA A 152 1.65 10.64 -0.56
N ALA A 153 2.26 9.63 -1.17
CA ALA A 153 3.34 9.79 -2.14
C ALA A 153 2.87 9.93 -3.60
N THR A 154 1.55 9.97 -3.86
CA THR A 154 0.93 10.16 -5.19
C THR A 154 0.19 11.48 -5.24
#